data_AF-S7NFL6-F1
#
_entry.id   AF-S7NFL6-F1
#
_cell.length_a   1.000
_cell.length_b   1.000
_cell.length_c   1.000
_cell.angle_alpha   90.00
_cell.angle_beta   90.00
_cell.angle_gamma   90.00
#
_symmetry.space_group_name_H-M   'P 1'
#
loop_
_entity.id
_entity.type
_entity.pdbx_description
1 polymer ?
#
loop_
_entity_poly.entity_id
_entity_poly.type
_entity_poly.pdbx_seq_one_letter_code
_entity_poly.pdbx_strand_id
1 'polypeptide(L)'
;MGYFRDSPDELPVHVGTNEAKKNCVIVQNGDNVFAAVRLFLTKKLKEVTDKKKTSFLKSIDEKLTEAARELGYSLEQRTVKMKQRDKKVVTKTFHGAGLVVPVDKNDVGYRELPETDANLKRICKAIVEAPSDKERLKAFAPIQEMMTFVQFANDECDYGMGLELGMDLFCYGSHYFHTVAGQLLPLAYNLLKRTLFAEIIEDHLANRSKENTDQLAA
;
A
#
# COMPACT_ATOMS: atom_id res chain seq x y z
N MET A 1 0.98 8.15 9.71
CA MET A 1 2.17 7.31 9.44
C MET A 1 1.82 5.90 9.91
N GLY A 2 2.38 4.86 9.31
CA GLY A 2 2.12 3.48 9.73
C GLY A 2 3.27 2.56 9.38
N TYR A 3 3.44 1.49 10.14
CA TYR A 3 4.37 0.42 9.80
C TYR A 3 3.85 -0.33 8.56
N PHE A 4 4.74 -0.58 7.61
CA PHE A 4 4.44 -1.37 6.42
C PHE A 4 5.05 -2.76 6.58
N ARG A 5 4.26 -3.81 6.37
CA ARG A 5 4.68 -5.21 6.45
C ARG A 5 4.31 -5.91 5.15
N ASP A 6 5.26 -6.65 4.58
CA ASP A 6 5.02 -7.48 3.39
C ASP A 6 4.29 -8.80 3.74
N SER A 7 4.51 -9.30 4.96
CA SER A 7 3.88 -10.49 5.53
C SER A 7 3.45 -10.23 6.98
N PRO A 8 2.33 -10.79 7.46
CA PRO A 8 1.92 -10.64 8.86
C PRO A 8 2.93 -11.22 9.85
N ASP A 9 3.70 -12.22 9.44
CA ASP A 9 4.69 -12.91 10.28
C ASP A 9 6.05 -12.19 10.35
N GLU A 10 6.21 -11.11 9.59
CA GLU A 10 7.46 -10.37 9.48
C GLU A 10 7.41 -9.03 10.24
N LEU A 11 8.59 -8.57 10.68
CA LEU A 11 8.75 -7.23 11.20
C LEU A 11 8.51 -6.17 10.10
N PRO A 12 8.10 -4.95 10.46
CA PRO A 12 7.95 -3.87 9.50
C PRO A 12 9.21 -3.62 8.67
N VAL A 13 9.05 -3.49 7.35
CA VAL A 13 10.14 -3.20 6.43
C VAL A 13 10.51 -1.71 6.41
N HIS A 14 9.51 -0.85 6.66
CA HIS A 14 9.70 0.59 6.84
C HIS A 14 8.48 1.26 7.50
N VAL A 15 8.58 2.57 7.76
CA VAL A 15 7.44 3.43 8.10
C VAL A 15 6.97 4.15 6.83
N GLY A 16 5.69 3.97 6.49
CA GLY A 16 5.01 4.64 5.38
C GLY A 16 4.20 5.84 5.84
N THR A 17 3.99 6.79 4.94
CA THR A 17 3.11 7.95 5.14
C THR A 17 2.15 8.10 3.97
N ASN A 18 0.90 8.47 4.26
CA ASN A 18 -0.13 8.74 3.27
C ASN A 18 -1.03 9.88 3.76
N GLU A 19 -1.57 10.65 2.81
CA GLU A 19 -2.61 11.66 3.05
C GLU A 19 -3.91 11.16 2.41
N ALA A 20 -4.73 10.42 3.16
CA ALA A 20 -5.88 9.66 2.62
C ALA A 20 -6.94 10.52 1.91
N LYS A 21 -7.02 11.82 2.23
CA LYS A 21 -7.91 12.78 1.54
C LYS A 21 -7.38 13.25 0.17
N LYS A 22 -6.11 12.95 -0.16
CA LYS A 22 -5.45 13.41 -1.39
C LYS A 22 -5.25 12.29 -2.41
N ASN A 23 -4.72 11.15 -2.00
CA ASN A 23 -4.41 10.03 -2.90
C ASN A 23 -4.15 8.73 -2.11
N CYS A 24 -3.91 7.64 -2.83
CA CYS A 24 -3.55 6.32 -2.27
C CYS A 24 -2.04 6.08 -2.13
N VAL A 25 -1.19 7.06 -2.43
CA VAL A 25 0.27 6.88 -2.47
C VAL A 25 0.82 6.74 -1.05
N ILE A 26 1.65 5.72 -0.84
CA ILE A 26 2.36 5.47 0.40
C ILE A 26 3.84 5.83 0.19
N VAL A 27 4.27 6.92 0.82
CA VAL A 27 5.66 7.39 0.76
C VAL A 27 6.47 6.76 1.87
N GLN A 28 7.54 6.06 1.50
CA GLN A 28 8.54 5.54 2.44
C GLN A 28 9.24 6.68 3.19
N ASN A 29 9.26 6.61 4.51
CA ASN A 29 9.71 7.69 5.38
C ASN A 29 10.58 7.17 6.54
N GLY A 30 11.68 6.52 6.20
CA GLY A 30 12.58 5.89 7.16
C GLY A 30 12.12 4.49 7.57
N ASP A 31 13.04 3.76 8.20
CA ASP A 31 12.84 2.35 8.52
C ASP A 31 12.50 2.05 9.99
N ASN A 32 12.26 3.12 10.74
CA ASN A 32 11.87 3.13 12.14
C ASN A 32 11.13 4.45 12.44
N VAL A 33 10.43 4.51 13.58
CA VAL A 33 9.60 5.67 13.93
C VAL A 33 10.41 6.92 14.27
N PHE A 34 11.64 6.79 14.79
CA PHE A 34 12.51 7.94 15.04
C PHE A 34 12.82 8.67 13.73
N ALA A 35 13.28 7.94 12.71
CA ALA A 35 13.52 8.49 11.37
C ALA A 35 12.26 9.18 10.81
N ALA A 36 11.10 8.52 10.89
CA ALA A 36 9.86 9.03 10.34
C ALA A 36 9.41 10.36 10.97
N VAL A 37 9.44 10.43 12.31
CA VAL A 37 9.09 11.63 13.07
C VAL A 37 10.11 12.74 12.81
N ARG A 38 11.41 12.42 12.77
CA ARG A 38 12.47 13.39 12.48
C ARG A 38 12.35 14.00 11.10
N LEU A 39 12.08 13.19 10.08
CA LEU A 39 11.89 13.65 8.69
C LEU A 39 10.69 14.59 8.59
N PHE A 40 9.59 14.25 9.28
CA PHE A 40 8.42 15.11 9.38
C PHE A 40 8.73 16.43 10.10
N LEU A 41 9.43 16.37 11.24
CA LEU A 41 9.85 17.55 12.00
C LEU A 41 10.73 18.47 11.14
N THR A 42 11.69 17.90 10.41
CA THR A 42 12.59 18.64 9.50
C THR A 42 11.80 19.35 8.41
N LYS A 43 10.79 18.70 7.82
CA LYS A 43 9.89 19.34 6.86
C LYS A 43 9.10 20.47 7.53
N LYS A 44 8.54 20.23 8.72
CA LYS A 44 7.74 21.20 9.45
C LYS A 44 8.53 22.45 9.85
N LEU A 45 9.79 22.30 10.25
CA LEU A 45 10.68 23.42 10.58
C LEU A 45 10.86 24.40 9.42
N LYS A 46 10.75 23.96 8.16
CA LYS A 46 10.80 24.85 6.98
C LYS A 46 9.54 25.68 6.79
N GLU A 47 8.41 25.23 7.35
CA GLU A 47 7.09 25.87 7.22
C GLU A 47 6.78 26.83 8.39
N VAL A 48 7.43 26.66 9.54
CA VAL A 48 7.16 27.42 10.76
C VAL A 48 7.96 28.73 10.76
N THR A 49 7.26 29.86 10.91
CA THR A 49 7.85 31.20 11.00
C THR A 49 8.02 31.70 12.44
N ASP A 50 7.28 31.12 13.40
CA ASP A 50 7.34 31.52 14.80
C ASP A 50 8.65 31.07 15.48
N LYS A 51 9.41 32.04 15.98
CA LYS A 51 10.75 31.80 16.56
C LYS A 51 10.71 30.90 17.80
N LYS A 52 9.69 31.03 18.66
CA LYS A 52 9.58 30.23 19.89
C LYS A 52 9.30 28.76 19.56
N LYS A 53 8.34 28.49 18.67
CA LYS A 53 8.05 27.15 18.16
C LYS A 53 9.25 26.54 17.44
N THR A 54 9.95 27.32 16.61
CA THR A 54 11.16 26.84 15.93
C THR A 54 12.25 26.41 16.93
N SER A 55 12.50 27.20 17.99
CA SER A 55 13.45 26.83 19.04
C SER A 55 13.04 25.54 19.77
N PHE A 56 11.77 25.42 20.14
CA PHE A 56 11.23 24.24 20.78
C PHE A 56 11.36 22.97 19.92
N LEU A 57 11.00 23.07 18.63
CA LEU A 57 11.13 21.95 17.69
C LEU A 57 12.58 21.53 17.46
N LYS A 58 13.54 22.47 17.47
CA LYS A 58 14.98 22.14 17.41
C LYS A 58 15.44 21.36 18.64
N SER A 59 15.00 21.75 19.84
CA SER A 59 15.31 21.00 21.06
C SER A 59 14.74 19.57 21.04
N ILE A 60 13.56 19.38 20.44
CA ILE A 60 13.02 18.03 20.22
C ILE A 60 13.87 17.25 19.21
N ASP A 61 14.29 17.86 18.09
CA ASP A 61 15.14 17.22 17.09
C ASP A 61 16.48 16.74 17.67
N GLU A 62 17.09 17.56 18.55
CA GLU A 62 18.33 17.21 19.27
C GLU A 62 18.12 15.95 20.13
N LYS A 63 17.10 15.94 20.99
CA LYS A 63 16.78 14.79 21.86
C LYS A 63 16.46 13.54 21.06
N LEU A 64 15.71 13.68 19.96
CA LEU A 64 15.38 12.57 19.07
C LEU A 64 16.65 12.01 18.42
N THR A 65 17.53 12.88 17.94
CA THR A 65 18.79 12.49 17.28
C THR A 65 19.75 11.79 18.25
N GLU A 66 19.83 12.27 19.49
CA GLU A 66 20.63 11.65 20.55
C GLU A 66 20.10 10.27 20.91
N ALA A 67 18.81 10.15 21.23
CA ALA A 67 18.18 8.87 21.57
C ALA A 67 18.31 7.84 20.43
N ALA A 68 18.11 8.27 19.17
CA ALA A 68 18.29 7.38 18.02
C ALA A 68 19.75 6.93 17.87
N ARG A 69 20.73 7.79 18.16
CA ARG A 69 22.15 7.44 18.16
C ARG A 69 22.48 6.41 19.25
N GLU A 70 22.01 6.64 20.47
CA GLU A 70 22.22 5.71 21.60
C GLU A 70 21.63 4.33 21.32
N LEU A 71 20.47 4.28 20.68
CA LEU A 71 19.78 3.04 20.31
C LEU A 71 20.27 2.43 18.98
N GLY A 72 21.20 3.08 18.28
CA GLY A 72 21.73 2.61 16.99
C GLY A 72 20.73 2.64 15.83
N TYR A 73 19.71 3.49 15.89
CA TYR A 73 18.73 3.65 14.82
C TYR A 73 19.20 4.63 13.74
N SER A 74 19.10 4.21 12.48
CA SER A 74 19.31 5.11 11.35
C SER A 74 18.23 6.19 11.29
N LEU A 75 18.60 7.39 10.90
CA LEU A 75 17.69 8.52 10.69
C LEU A 75 17.53 8.87 9.20
N GLU A 76 18.04 8.02 8.31
CA GLU A 76 17.91 8.20 6.86
C GLU A 76 16.47 7.95 6.38
N GLN A 77 16.08 8.64 5.32
CA GLN A 77 14.79 8.40 4.67
C GLN A 77 14.73 7.03 3.96
N ARG A 78 15.86 6.58 3.39
CA ARG A 78 15.98 5.28 2.71
C ARG A 78 17.26 4.57 3.12
N THR A 79 17.12 3.61 4.03
CA THR A 79 18.25 2.81 4.54
C THR A 79 18.66 1.70 3.58
N VAL A 80 19.79 1.05 3.87
CA VAL A 80 20.30 -0.09 3.08
C VAL A 80 19.29 -1.24 3.03
N LYS A 81 18.66 -1.58 4.16
CA LYS A 81 17.67 -2.67 4.22
C LYS A 81 16.43 -2.37 3.37
N MET A 82 15.98 -1.11 3.32
CA MET A 82 14.89 -0.69 2.43
C MET A 82 15.26 -0.86 0.95
N LYS A 83 16.47 -0.43 0.55
CA LYS A 83 16.96 -0.60 -0.82
C LYS A 83 17.16 -2.08 -1.19
N GLN A 84 17.51 -2.93 -0.23
CA GLN A 84 17.58 -4.38 -0.43
C GLN A 84 16.19 -4.98 -0.64
N ARG A 85 15.18 -4.53 0.13
CA ARG A 85 13.79 -4.91 -0.08
C ARG A 85 13.28 -4.44 -1.44
N ASP A 86 13.63 -3.23 -1.87
CA ASP A 86 13.23 -2.70 -3.19
C ASP A 86 13.69 -3.60 -4.37
N LYS A 87 14.78 -4.38 -4.20
CA LYS A 87 15.22 -5.36 -5.21
C LYS A 87 14.34 -6.61 -5.29
N LYS A 88 13.54 -6.89 -4.26
CA LYS A 88 12.58 -8.00 -4.19
C LYS A 88 11.17 -7.58 -4.59
N VAL A 89 10.97 -6.31 -4.90
CA VAL A 89 9.67 -5.78 -5.31
C VAL A 89 9.37 -6.22 -6.73
N VAL A 90 8.27 -6.93 -6.92
CA VAL A 90 7.87 -7.45 -8.23
C VAL A 90 7.04 -6.43 -9.03
N THR A 91 6.25 -5.60 -8.35
CA THR A 91 5.50 -4.47 -8.93
C THR A 91 5.31 -3.38 -7.88
N LYS A 92 5.09 -2.13 -8.31
CA LYS A 92 4.85 -0.98 -7.43
C LYS A 92 3.40 -0.84 -6.98
N THR A 93 2.44 -1.31 -7.79
CA THR A 93 1.00 -1.01 -7.71
C THR A 93 0.71 0.50 -7.66
N PHE A 94 -0.57 0.86 -7.59
CA PHE A 94 -1.00 2.26 -7.57
C PHE A 94 -0.53 3.03 -6.32
N HIS A 95 -0.34 2.35 -5.19
CA HIS A 95 0.14 3.00 -3.97
C HIS A 95 1.64 3.25 -3.95
N GLY A 96 2.42 2.61 -4.83
CA GLY A 96 3.86 2.84 -4.99
C GLY A 96 4.77 2.25 -3.91
N ALA A 97 4.24 1.68 -2.82
CA ALA A 97 5.02 0.96 -1.81
C ALA A 97 5.58 -0.38 -2.33
N GLY A 98 4.96 -0.95 -3.37
CA GLY A 98 5.37 -2.19 -4.01
C GLY A 98 5.02 -3.47 -3.26
N LEU A 99 4.90 -4.57 -4.01
CA LEU A 99 4.60 -5.90 -3.52
C LEU A 99 5.85 -6.77 -3.48
N VAL A 100 5.98 -7.56 -2.42
CA VAL A 100 6.96 -8.65 -2.32
C VAL A 100 6.18 -9.95 -2.19
N VAL A 101 6.42 -10.89 -3.11
CA VAL A 101 5.88 -12.25 -3.08
C VAL A 101 7.03 -13.24 -3.28
N PRO A 102 6.91 -14.49 -2.84
CA PRO A 102 7.89 -15.51 -3.18
C PRO A 102 7.96 -15.70 -4.70
N VAL A 103 9.16 -15.63 -5.27
CA VAL A 103 9.43 -15.97 -6.68
C VAL A 103 10.53 -17.03 -6.68
N ASP A 104 10.28 -18.16 -7.32
CA ASP A 104 11.23 -19.26 -7.38
C ASP A 104 12.31 -19.04 -8.46
N LYS A 105 13.21 -20.01 -8.62
CA LYS A 105 14.30 -19.95 -9.60
C LYS A 105 13.85 -20.02 -11.08
N ASN A 106 12.59 -20.37 -11.32
CA ASN A 106 11.98 -20.49 -12.64
C ASN A 106 11.03 -19.31 -12.91
N ASP A 107 11.13 -18.24 -12.11
CA ASP A 107 10.26 -17.05 -12.14
C ASP A 107 8.78 -17.33 -11.81
N VAL A 108 8.49 -18.43 -11.11
CA VAL A 108 7.13 -18.75 -10.64
C VAL A 108 6.85 -18.05 -9.31
N GLY A 109 5.75 -17.30 -9.27
CA GLY A 109 5.22 -16.56 -8.13
C GLY A 109 4.55 -15.23 -8.51
N TYR A 110 4.92 -14.66 -9.67
CA TYR A 110 4.38 -13.40 -10.18
C TYR A 110 4.45 -13.34 -11.71
N ARG A 111 3.36 -12.84 -12.31
CA ARG A 111 3.33 -12.37 -13.70
C ARG A 111 2.60 -11.03 -13.77
N GLU A 112 2.97 -10.23 -14.76
CA GLU A 112 2.41 -8.88 -14.96
C GLU A 112 0.94 -8.94 -15.40
N LEU A 113 0.20 -7.88 -15.09
CA LEU A 113 -1.12 -7.64 -15.68
C LEU A 113 -1.01 -7.43 -17.19
N PRO A 114 -2.03 -7.79 -17.99
CA PRO A 114 -2.03 -7.51 -19.44
C PRO A 114 -2.14 -6.01 -19.76
N GLU A 115 -2.32 -5.17 -18.73
CA GLU A 115 -2.55 -3.75 -18.84
C GLU A 115 -1.54 -2.96 -18.01
N THR A 116 -1.02 -1.87 -18.58
CA THR A 116 -0.19 -0.92 -17.83
C THR A 116 -1.02 -0.19 -16.77
N ASP A 117 -0.38 0.29 -15.69
CA ASP A 117 -1.05 1.12 -14.66
C ASP A 117 -1.86 2.28 -15.24
N ALA A 118 -1.32 2.94 -16.27
CA ALA A 118 -1.97 4.07 -16.90
C ALA A 118 -3.25 3.63 -17.62
N ASN A 119 -3.24 2.48 -18.29
CA ASN A 119 -4.43 1.97 -18.96
C ASN A 119 -5.44 1.40 -17.96
N LEU A 120 -4.98 0.68 -16.93
CA LEU A 120 -5.86 0.21 -15.85
C LEU A 120 -6.58 1.37 -15.16
N LYS A 121 -5.90 2.49 -14.89
CA LYS A 121 -6.54 3.72 -14.38
C LYS A 121 -7.61 4.27 -15.33
N ARG A 122 -7.40 4.20 -16.66
CA ARG A 122 -8.41 4.63 -17.65
C ARG A 122 -9.63 3.69 -17.65
N ILE A 123 -9.39 2.38 -17.58
CA ILE A 123 -10.46 1.37 -17.45
C ILE A 123 -11.29 1.64 -16.20
N CYS A 124 -10.64 1.82 -15.05
CA CYS A 124 -11.31 2.14 -13.79
C CYS A 124 -12.11 3.46 -13.89
N LYS A 125 -11.55 4.49 -14.53
CA LYS A 125 -12.25 5.76 -14.76
C LYS A 125 -13.51 5.59 -15.61
N ALA A 126 -13.42 4.83 -16.71
CA ALA A 126 -14.57 4.56 -17.57
C ALA A 126 -15.70 3.84 -16.83
N ILE A 127 -15.38 2.90 -15.94
CA ILE A 127 -16.36 2.20 -15.11
C ILE A 127 -17.04 3.15 -14.11
N VAL A 128 -16.26 3.97 -13.41
CA VAL A 128 -16.79 4.88 -12.38
C VAL A 128 -17.63 6.00 -12.99
N GLU A 129 -17.24 6.50 -14.15
CA GLU A 129 -17.91 7.61 -14.85
C GLU A 129 -19.02 7.14 -15.81
N ALA A 130 -19.27 5.84 -15.92
CA ALA A 130 -20.31 5.30 -16.78
C ALA A 130 -21.69 5.87 -16.42
N PRO A 131 -22.49 6.31 -17.41
CA PRO A 131 -23.73 7.06 -17.17
C PRO A 131 -24.90 6.18 -16.71
N SER A 132 -24.78 4.85 -16.80
CA SER A 132 -25.80 3.90 -16.36
C SER A 132 -25.15 2.56 -16.00
N ASP A 133 -25.87 1.74 -15.24
CA ASP A 133 -25.41 0.39 -14.87
C ASP A 133 -25.20 -0.51 -16.09
N LYS A 134 -26.01 -0.32 -17.14
CA LYS A 134 -25.86 -1.05 -18.41
C LYS A 134 -24.54 -0.73 -19.09
N GLU A 135 -24.18 0.55 -19.18
CA GLU A 135 -22.89 0.97 -19.75
C GLU A 135 -21.73 0.61 -18.83
N ARG A 136 -21.93 0.64 -17.51
CA ARG A 136 -20.93 0.20 -16.54
C ARG A 136 -20.61 -1.27 -16.67
N LEU A 137 -21.64 -2.12 -16.84
CA LEU A 137 -21.47 -3.56 -17.05
C LEU A 137 -20.63 -3.85 -18.29
N LYS A 138 -20.82 -3.10 -19.38
CA LYS A 138 -19.96 -3.20 -20.57
C LYS A 138 -18.52 -2.74 -20.28
N ALA A 139 -18.36 -1.62 -19.58
CA ALA A 139 -17.05 -1.09 -19.19
C ALA A 139 -16.29 -2.03 -18.24
N PHE A 140 -16.97 -2.94 -17.55
CA PHE A 140 -16.37 -3.97 -16.71
C PHE A 140 -15.75 -5.15 -17.49
N ALA A 141 -16.03 -5.31 -18.79
CA ALA A 141 -15.54 -6.44 -19.56
C ALA A 141 -14.01 -6.66 -19.47
N PRO A 142 -13.15 -5.62 -19.55
CA PRO A 142 -11.70 -5.80 -19.38
C PRO A 142 -11.30 -6.29 -17.97
N ILE A 143 -12.03 -5.88 -16.93
CA ILE A 143 -11.80 -6.37 -15.56
C ILE A 143 -12.14 -7.86 -15.46
N GLN A 144 -13.25 -8.30 -16.07
CA GLN A 144 -13.65 -9.71 -16.09
C GLN A 144 -12.64 -10.60 -16.84
N GLU A 145 -12.09 -10.09 -17.95
CA GLU A 145 -11.03 -10.76 -18.70
C GLU A 145 -9.75 -10.89 -17.85
N MET A 146 -9.30 -9.80 -17.22
CA MET A 146 -8.15 -9.85 -16.29
C MET A 146 -8.37 -10.79 -15.12
N MET A 147 -9.58 -10.84 -14.55
CA MET A 147 -9.91 -11.82 -13.49
C MET A 147 -9.78 -13.26 -13.98
N THR A 148 -10.13 -13.54 -15.24
CA THR A 148 -9.97 -14.85 -15.86
C THR A 148 -8.49 -15.21 -15.98
N PHE A 149 -7.64 -14.28 -16.42
CA PHE A 149 -6.19 -14.49 -16.45
C PHE A 149 -5.60 -14.67 -15.05
N VAL A 150 -6.12 -13.98 -14.03
CA VAL A 150 -5.72 -14.20 -12.64
C VAL A 150 -6.05 -15.62 -12.18
N GLN A 151 -7.17 -16.23 -12.61
CA GLN A 151 -7.44 -17.63 -12.27
C GLN A 151 -6.40 -18.57 -12.88
N PHE A 152 -6.05 -18.39 -14.16
CA PHE A 152 -4.97 -19.15 -14.78
C PHE A 152 -3.63 -18.95 -14.06
N ALA A 153 -3.31 -17.70 -13.68
CA ALA A 153 -2.10 -17.41 -12.92
C ALA A 153 -2.11 -18.12 -11.55
N ASN A 154 -3.24 -18.15 -10.85
CA ASN A 154 -3.38 -18.86 -9.58
C ASN A 154 -3.17 -20.37 -9.75
N ASP A 155 -3.75 -21.00 -10.77
CA ASP A 155 -3.56 -22.42 -11.07
C ASP A 155 -2.07 -22.74 -11.35
N GLU A 156 -1.34 -21.78 -11.91
CA GLU A 156 0.09 -21.85 -12.21
C GLU A 156 0.99 -21.27 -11.10
N CYS A 157 0.44 -21.03 -9.91
CA CYS A 157 1.13 -20.53 -8.71
C CYS A 157 1.68 -19.09 -8.78
N ASP A 158 1.28 -18.30 -9.77
CA ASP A 158 1.59 -16.87 -9.92
C ASP A 158 0.62 -15.97 -9.14
N TYR A 159 0.50 -16.24 -7.84
CA TYR A 159 -0.46 -15.59 -6.95
C TYR A 159 -0.29 -14.06 -6.86
N GLY A 160 0.90 -13.55 -7.17
CA GLY A 160 1.18 -12.12 -7.15
C GLY A 160 0.35 -11.31 -8.15
N MET A 161 -0.10 -11.89 -9.26
CA MET A 161 -0.91 -11.20 -10.27
C MET A 161 -2.28 -10.80 -9.71
N GLY A 162 -2.95 -11.74 -9.03
CA GLY A 162 -4.24 -11.47 -8.38
C GLY A 162 -4.13 -10.47 -7.24
N LEU A 163 -3.02 -10.52 -6.48
CA LEU A 163 -2.73 -9.54 -5.44
C LEU A 163 -2.56 -8.13 -6.01
N GLU A 164 -1.83 -7.97 -7.12
CA GLU A 164 -1.64 -6.69 -7.79
C GLU A 164 -2.97 -6.09 -8.28
N LEU A 165 -3.75 -6.85 -9.08
CA LEU A 165 -5.02 -6.37 -9.62
C LEU A 165 -5.97 -5.95 -8.50
N GLY A 166 -6.13 -6.80 -7.47
CA GLY A 166 -6.96 -6.50 -6.33
C GLY A 166 -6.52 -5.24 -5.59
N MET A 167 -5.20 -5.06 -5.42
CA MET A 167 -4.62 -3.90 -4.72
C MET A 167 -4.82 -2.61 -5.51
N ASP A 168 -4.66 -2.64 -6.82
CA ASP A 168 -4.89 -1.49 -7.70
C ASP A 168 -6.34 -1.04 -7.69
N LEU A 169 -7.29 -1.99 -7.76
CA LEU A 169 -8.72 -1.72 -7.64
C LEU A 169 -9.08 -1.15 -6.25
N PHE A 170 -8.50 -1.70 -5.18
CA PHE A 170 -8.65 -1.17 -3.83
C PHE A 170 -8.11 0.27 -3.71
N CYS A 171 -6.93 0.53 -4.29
CA CYS A 171 -6.28 1.84 -4.31
C CYS A 171 -7.01 2.87 -5.16
N TYR A 172 -7.75 2.44 -6.19
CA TYR A 172 -8.61 3.32 -6.97
C TYR A 172 -9.76 3.89 -6.12
N GLY A 173 -10.25 3.12 -5.14
CA GLY A 173 -11.08 3.63 -4.06
C GLY A 173 -12.59 3.76 -4.35
N SER A 174 -13.06 3.25 -5.49
CA SER A 174 -14.48 3.27 -5.82
C SER A 174 -15.22 2.05 -5.27
N HIS A 175 -16.43 2.27 -4.73
CA HIS A 175 -17.28 1.21 -4.19
C HIS A 175 -17.69 0.16 -5.25
N TYR A 176 -17.73 0.53 -6.53
CA TYR A 176 -17.98 -0.41 -7.63
C TYR A 176 -16.97 -1.55 -7.70
N PHE A 177 -15.77 -1.39 -7.11
CA PHE A 177 -14.73 -2.40 -7.12
C PHE A 177 -14.67 -3.24 -5.85
N HIS A 178 -15.48 -2.95 -4.82
CA HIS A 178 -15.39 -3.66 -3.54
C HIS A 178 -15.62 -5.16 -3.70
N THR A 179 -16.63 -5.56 -4.49
CA THR A 179 -16.92 -6.98 -4.73
C THR A 179 -15.76 -7.69 -5.42
N VAL A 180 -15.20 -7.10 -6.47
CA VAL A 180 -14.09 -7.71 -7.23
C VAL A 180 -12.80 -7.75 -6.39
N ALA A 181 -12.49 -6.66 -5.68
CA ALA A 181 -11.35 -6.64 -4.76
C ALA A 181 -11.51 -7.67 -3.63
N GLY A 182 -12.74 -7.88 -3.12
CA GLY A 182 -13.07 -8.89 -2.13
C GLY A 182 -13.03 -10.33 -2.64
N GLN A 183 -13.06 -10.55 -3.96
CA GLN A 183 -12.81 -11.86 -4.56
C GLN A 183 -11.32 -12.13 -4.77
N LEU A 184 -10.56 -11.09 -5.12
CA LEU A 184 -9.14 -11.20 -5.47
C LEU A 184 -8.22 -11.19 -4.24
N LEU A 185 -8.36 -10.20 -3.36
CA LEU A 185 -7.41 -9.94 -2.28
C LEU A 185 -7.41 -11.03 -1.20
N PRO A 186 -8.57 -11.46 -0.65
CA PRO A 186 -8.57 -12.52 0.35
C PRO A 186 -8.01 -13.84 -0.19
N LEU A 187 -8.39 -14.21 -1.41
CA LEU A 187 -7.87 -15.41 -2.07
C LEU A 187 -6.36 -15.34 -2.27
N ALA A 188 -5.84 -14.23 -2.83
CA ALA A 188 -4.42 -14.06 -3.06
C ALA A 188 -3.61 -14.09 -1.75
N TYR A 189 -4.11 -13.44 -0.68
CA TYR A 189 -3.47 -13.51 0.63
C TYR A 189 -3.49 -14.93 1.21
N ASN A 190 -4.59 -15.68 1.08
CA ASN A 190 -4.66 -17.05 1.54
C ASN A 190 -3.70 -17.98 0.79
N LEU A 191 -3.61 -17.86 -0.54
CA LEU A 191 -2.66 -18.61 -1.36
C LEU A 191 -1.19 -18.30 -0.99
N LEU A 192 -0.91 -17.04 -0.64
CA LEU A 192 0.38 -16.58 -0.13
C LEU A 192 0.62 -16.91 1.35
N LYS A 193 -0.32 -17.59 2.02
CA LYS A 193 -0.29 -17.92 3.46
C LYS A 193 -0.21 -16.68 4.38
N ARG A 194 -0.87 -15.59 3.99
CA ARG A 194 -0.97 -14.32 4.71
C ARG A 194 -2.39 -14.11 5.25
N THR A 195 -2.93 -15.12 5.95
CA THR A 195 -4.36 -15.18 6.32
C THR A 195 -4.85 -13.97 7.10
N LEU A 196 -4.05 -13.41 8.01
CA LEU A 196 -4.40 -12.19 8.73
C LEU A 196 -4.68 -10.99 7.79
N PHE A 197 -3.97 -10.89 6.66
CA PHE A 197 -4.24 -9.84 5.68
C PHE A 197 -5.53 -10.08 4.89
N ALA A 198 -5.94 -11.35 4.72
CA ALA A 198 -7.25 -11.70 4.17
C ALA A 198 -8.37 -11.24 5.10
N GLU A 199 -8.27 -11.53 6.40
CA GLU A 199 -9.24 -11.08 7.41
C GLU A 199 -9.36 -9.55 7.44
N ILE A 200 -8.21 -8.83 7.50
CA ILE A 200 -8.19 -7.37 7.51
C ILE A 200 -8.88 -6.77 6.29
N ILE A 201 -8.63 -7.32 5.09
CA ILE A 201 -9.21 -6.74 3.87
C ILE A 201 -10.70 -7.05 3.73
N GLU A 202 -11.16 -8.21 4.21
CA GLU A 202 -12.59 -8.55 4.27
C GLU A 202 -13.34 -7.58 5.18
N ASP A 203 -12.87 -7.41 6.43
CA ASP A 203 -13.47 -6.50 7.40
C ASP A 203 -13.43 -5.05 6.90
N HIS A 204 -12.30 -4.64 6.32
CA HIS A 204 -12.15 -3.26 5.82
C HIS A 204 -13.02 -2.99 4.60
N LEU A 205 -13.19 -3.93 3.67
CA LEU A 205 -14.09 -3.74 2.52
C LEU A 205 -15.56 -3.73 2.95
N ALA A 206 -15.92 -4.52 3.96
CA ALA A 206 -17.26 -4.53 4.54
C ALA A 206 -17.58 -3.19 5.24
N ASN A 207 -16.59 -2.60 5.93
CA ASN A 207 -16.76 -1.38 6.73
C ASN A 207 -15.74 -0.29 6.37
N ARG A 208 -15.67 0.09 5.09
CA ARG A 208 -14.69 1.08 4.58
C ARG A 208 -15.09 2.52 4.91
N SER A 209 -14.99 2.88 6.19
CA SER A 209 -15.35 4.21 6.69
C SER A 209 -14.26 5.27 6.48
N LYS A 210 -14.67 6.54 6.40
CA LYS A 210 -13.77 7.71 6.46
C LYS A 210 -13.48 8.14 7.90
N GLU A 211 -14.28 7.67 8.86
CA GLU A 211 -14.11 7.84 10.30
C GLU A 211 -13.78 6.48 10.90
N ASN A 212 -12.57 6.33 11.44
CA ASN A 212 -11.98 5.04 11.75
C ASN A 212 -11.37 4.98 13.16
N THR A 213 -11.94 5.75 14.08
CA THR A 213 -11.59 5.71 15.51
C THR A 213 -12.64 4.91 16.26
N ASP A 214 -12.41 3.62 16.46
CA ASP A 214 -13.40 2.70 17.04
C ASP A 214 -13.80 3.04 18.48
N GLN A 215 -12.94 3.75 19.23
CA GLN A 215 -13.26 4.21 20.60
C GLN A 215 -14.45 5.18 20.67
N LEU A 216 -14.91 5.69 19.53
CA LEU A 216 -16.07 6.58 19.41
C LEU A 216 -17.30 5.86 18.83
N ALA A 217 -17.16 4.60 18.39
CA ALA A 217 -18.27 3.77 17.95
C ALA A 217 -18.93 3.17 19.20
N ALA A 218 -20.07 3.75 19.59
CA ALA A 218 -20.92 3.27 20.68
C ALA A 218 -21.80 2.09 20.23
#